data_AF-A0A3P6SH28-F1
#
_entry.id   AF-A0A3P6SH28-F1
#
_cell.length_a   1.000
_cell.length_b   1.000
_cell.length_c   1.000
_cell.angle_alpha   90.00
_cell.angle_beta   90.00
_cell.angle_gamma   90.00
#
_symmetry.space_group_name_H-M   'P 1'
#
loop_
_entity.id
_entity.type
_entity.pdbx_description
1 polymer ?
#
loop_
_entity_poly.entity_id
_entity_poly.type
_entity_poly.pdbx_seq_one_letter_code
_entity_poly.pdbx_strand_id
1 'polypeptide(L)'
;MVTGLGSGAANFHKDVYKAAKAHLADRVMPVRTAALQCVTALVPVYPPLYSTELEAVVTLCTKALDGSNYETRLAVAKLLGVLLATALQPPPSPIGMLLAH
;
A
#
# COMPACT_ATOMS: atom_id res chain seq x y z
N MET A 1 -3.34 8.81 7.57
CA MET A 1 -3.74 9.16 6.19
C MET A 1 -4.75 10.29 6.27
N VAL A 2 -4.63 11.31 5.41
CA VAL A 2 -5.53 12.47 5.43
C VAL A 2 -6.89 12.04 4.86
N THR A 3 -7.98 12.34 5.57
CA THR A 3 -9.35 12.08 5.14
C THR A 3 -10.06 13.40 4.82
N GLY A 4 -11.20 13.35 4.10
CA GLY A 4 -12.02 14.54 3.85
C GLY A 4 -11.60 15.42 2.67
N LEU A 5 -10.65 14.98 1.83
CA LEU A 5 -10.17 15.75 0.67
C LEU A 5 -11.00 15.56 -0.63
N GLY A 6 -12.10 14.80 -0.58
CA GLY A 6 -12.93 14.52 -1.75
C GLY A 6 -12.10 13.95 -2.91
N SER A 7 -12.34 14.45 -4.13
CA SER A 7 -11.60 14.05 -5.34
C SER A 7 -10.11 14.41 -5.31
N GLY A 8 -9.69 15.40 -4.50
CA GLY A 8 -8.29 15.77 -4.32
C GLY A 8 -7.45 14.70 -3.61
N ALA A 9 -8.09 13.80 -2.86
CA ALA A 9 -7.42 12.69 -2.19
C ALA A 9 -6.72 11.73 -3.18
N ALA A 10 -7.32 11.52 -4.37
CA ALA A 10 -6.82 10.54 -5.33
C ALA A 10 -5.43 10.89 -5.88
N ASN A 11 -5.20 12.17 -6.19
CA ASN A 11 -3.90 12.65 -6.65
C ASN A 11 -2.85 12.56 -5.54
N PHE A 12 -3.23 12.92 -4.32
CA PHE A 12 -2.34 12.83 -3.17
C PHE A 12 -1.91 11.38 -2.88
N HIS A 13 -2.85 10.43 -2.88
CA HIS A 13 -2.53 9.00 -2.67
C HIS A 13 -1.57 8.47 -3.74
N LYS A 14 -1.76 8.88 -5.00
CA LYS A 14 -0.87 8.51 -6.10
C LYS A 14 0.54 9.05 -5.90
N ASP A 15 0.69 10.30 -5.49
CA ASP A 15 2.00 10.92 -5.26
C ASP A 15 2.72 10.30 -4.07
N VAL A 16 2.02 10.06 -2.96
CA VAL A 16 2.57 9.33 -1.79
C VAL A 16 2.97 7.92 -2.18
N TYR A 17 2.15 7.20 -2.96
CA TYR A 17 2.48 5.87 -3.45
C TYR A 17 3.75 5.89 -4.31
N LYS A 18 3.87 6.83 -5.25
CA LYS A 18 5.04 6.96 -6.12
C LYS A 18 6.32 7.20 -5.30
N ALA A 19 6.25 8.09 -4.31
CA ALA A 19 7.38 8.35 -3.42
C ALA A 19 7.74 7.11 -2.59
N ALA A 20 6.77 6.48 -1.91
CA ALA A 20 7.02 5.30 -1.08
C ALA A 20 7.53 4.11 -1.91
N LYS A 21 6.97 3.86 -3.10
CA LYS A 21 7.37 2.77 -4.01
C LYS A 21 8.85 2.86 -4.38
N ALA A 22 9.38 4.07 -4.57
CA ALA A 22 10.79 4.29 -4.89
C ALA A 22 11.76 3.84 -3.78
N HIS A 23 11.28 3.76 -2.53
CA HIS A 23 12.10 3.43 -1.35
C HIS A 23 11.84 2.03 -0.77
N LEU A 24 11.02 1.19 -1.41
CA LEU A 24 10.75 -0.18 -0.94
C LEU A 24 11.98 -1.10 -0.96
N ALA A 25 13.04 -0.73 -1.68
CA ALA A 25 14.33 -1.43 -1.68
C ALA A 25 15.49 -0.51 -1.29
N ASP A 26 15.22 0.53 -0.47
CA ASP A 26 16.25 1.48 -0.04
C ASP A 26 17.39 0.76 0.71
N ARG A 27 18.62 1.25 0.56
CA ARG A 27 19.80 0.68 1.24
C ARG A 27 19.75 0.95 2.75
N VAL A 28 19.11 2.06 3.15
CA VAL A 28 18.91 2.42 4.55
C VAL A 28 17.68 1.67 5.06
N MET A 29 17.92 0.69 5.94
CA MET A 29 16.87 -0.21 6.42
C MET A 29 15.67 0.51 7.06
N PRO A 30 15.86 1.55 7.91
CA PRO A 30 14.73 2.32 8.44
C PRO A 30 13.88 3.01 7.37
N VAL A 31 14.50 3.53 6.29
CA VAL A 31 13.79 4.15 5.17
C VAL A 31 12.94 3.12 4.44
N ARG A 32 13.51 1.93 4.21
CA ARG A 32 12.80 0.78 3.63
C ARG A 32 11.58 0.38 4.47
N THR A 33 11.75 0.24 5.79
CA THR A 33 10.65 -0.06 6.73
C THR A 33 9.57 1.00 6.70
N ALA A 34 9.94 2.29 6.72
CA ALA A 34 8.99 3.40 6.65
C ALA A 34 8.21 3.40 5.33
N ALA A 35 8.86 3.12 4.20
CA ALA A 35 8.21 3.00 2.90
C ALA A 35 7.15 1.88 2.89
N LEU A 36 7.49 0.70 3.42
CA LEU A 36 6.54 -0.43 3.56
C LEU A 36 5.33 -0.07 4.42
N GLN A 37 5.54 0.65 5.52
CA GLN A 37 4.46 1.11 6.39
C GLN A 37 3.57 2.16 5.71
N CYS A 38 4.17 3.08 4.94
CA CYS A 38 3.42 4.06 4.15
C CYS A 38 2.51 3.37 3.11
N VAL A 39 3.04 2.38 2.38
CA VAL A 39 2.25 1.61 1.43
C VAL A 39 1.15 0.83 2.15
N THR A 40 1.43 0.23 3.31
CA THR A 40 0.41 -0.47 4.12
C THR A 40 -0.76 0.45 4.47
N ALA A 41 -0.48 1.68 4.90
CA ALA A 41 -1.50 2.66 5.26
C ALA A 41 -2.31 3.16 4.04
N LEU A 42 -1.74 3.08 2.83
CA LEU A 42 -2.41 3.45 1.59
C LEU A 42 -3.38 2.38 1.07
N VAL A 43 -3.12 1.10 1.34
CA VAL A 43 -3.92 -0.02 0.79
C VAL A 43 -5.44 0.21 0.86
N PRO A 44 -6.04 0.56 2.01
CA PRO A 44 -7.51 0.67 2.09
C PRO A 44 -8.09 1.89 1.36
N VAL A 45 -7.26 2.87 0.99
CA VAL A 45 -7.73 4.16 0.45
C VAL A 45 -7.22 4.46 -0.97
N TYR A 46 -6.38 3.57 -1.52
CA TYR A 46 -5.81 3.74 -2.86
C TYR A 46 -6.04 2.47 -3.71
N PRO A 47 -7.19 2.40 -4.43
CA PRO A 47 -7.62 1.22 -5.18
C PRO A 47 -6.61 0.59 -6.15
N PRO A 48 -5.73 1.34 -6.83
CA PRO A 48 -4.69 0.75 -7.68
C PRO A 48 -3.82 -0.29 -6.96
N LEU A 49 -3.59 -0.16 -5.64
CA LEU A 49 -2.75 -1.10 -4.88
C LEU A 49 -3.28 -2.53 -4.91
N TYR A 50 -4.59 -2.71 -4.75
CA TYR A 50 -5.23 -4.03 -4.73
C TYR A 50 -5.90 -4.38 -6.07
N SER A 51 -5.56 -3.65 -7.14
CA SER A 51 -6.00 -3.94 -8.51
C SER A 51 -4.81 -3.95 -9.46
N THR A 52 -4.51 -2.84 -10.14
CA THR A 52 -3.50 -2.79 -11.21
C THR A 52 -2.05 -2.88 -10.74
N GLU A 53 -1.75 -2.54 -9.49
CA GLU A 53 -0.39 -2.53 -8.94
C GLU A 53 -0.08 -3.74 -8.05
N LEU A 54 -1.04 -4.65 -7.86
CA LEU A 54 -0.95 -5.75 -6.89
C LEU A 54 0.32 -6.60 -7.08
N GLU A 55 0.53 -7.12 -8.30
CA GLU A 55 1.70 -7.95 -8.63
C GLU A 55 3.02 -7.20 -8.50
N ALA A 56 3.03 -5.92 -8.88
CA ALA A 56 4.21 -5.07 -8.79
C ALA A 56 4.62 -4.85 -7.32
N VAL A 57 3.66 -4.62 -6.43
CA VAL A 57 3.92 -4.44 -4.99
C VAL A 57 4.37 -5.76 -4.36
N VAL A 58 3.75 -6.90 -4.68
CA VAL A 58 4.20 -8.22 -4.21
C VAL A 58 5.64 -8.49 -4.63
N THR A 59 6.01 -8.19 -5.87
CA THR A 59 7.38 -8.33 -6.38
C THR A 59 8.37 -7.46 -5.60
N LEU A 60 8.00 -6.21 -5.29
CA LEU A 60 8.83 -5.30 -4.51
C LEU A 60 8.96 -5.75 -3.05
N CYS A 61 7.91 -6.30 -2.45
CA CYS A 61 7.96 -6.93 -1.13
C CYS A 61 8.97 -8.07 -1.08
N THR A 62 9.00 -8.94 -2.10
CA THR A 62 10.00 -10.02 -2.19
C THR A 62 11.42 -9.46 -2.25
N LYS A 63 11.65 -8.38 -3.02
CA LYS A 63 12.96 -7.70 -3.08
C LYS A 63 13.32 -7.04 -1.74
N ALA A 64 12.35 -6.47 -1.03
CA ALA A 64 12.56 -5.80 0.24
C ALA A 64 13.09 -6.74 1.34
N LEU A 65 12.82 -8.05 1.22
CA LEU A 65 13.29 -9.09 2.14
C LEU A 65 14.79 -9.37 2.02
N ASP A 66 15.40 -9.09 0.86
CA ASP A 66 16.81 -9.36 0.64
C ASP A 66 17.71 -8.50 1.56
N GLY A 67 18.58 -9.17 2.30
CA GLY A 67 19.44 -8.57 3.33
C GLY A 67 18.69 -7.88 4.49
N SER A 68 17.40 -8.15 4.67
CA SER A 68 16.55 -7.39 5.60
C SER A 68 16.69 -7.79 7.07
N ASN A 69 16.37 -6.84 7.97
CA ASN A 69 16.29 -7.09 9.42
C ASN A 69 14.88 -7.51 9.86
N TYR A 70 14.72 -7.86 11.14
CA TYR A 70 13.44 -8.31 11.69
C TYR A 70 12.30 -7.31 11.48
N GLU A 71 12.53 -6.03 11.75
CA GLU A 71 11.51 -4.98 11.62
C GLU A 71 10.99 -4.86 10.18
N THR A 72 11.91 -4.91 9.20
CA THR A 72 11.56 -4.86 7.78
C THR A 72 10.75 -6.09 7.39
N ARG A 73 11.14 -7.29 7.84
CA ARG A 73 10.39 -8.53 7.57
C ARG A 73 8.98 -8.46 8.14
N LEU A 74 8.82 -7.91 9.35
CA LEU A 74 7.50 -7.70 9.96
C LEU A 74 6.67 -6.69 9.15
N ALA A 75 7.28 -5.61 8.68
CA ALA A 75 6.60 -4.62 7.83
C ALA A 75 6.17 -5.22 6.47
N VAL A 76 7.01 -6.05 5.84
CA VAL A 76 6.66 -6.79 4.62
C VAL A 76 5.48 -7.73 4.86
N ALA A 77 5.53 -8.53 5.93
CA ALA A 77 4.47 -9.48 6.26
C ALA A 77 3.13 -8.77 6.48
N LYS A 78 3.14 -7.65 7.20
CA LYS A 78 1.95 -6.81 7.42
C LYS A 78 1.42 -6.24 6.10
N LEU A 79 2.30 -5.69 5.25
CA LEU A 79 1.89 -5.15 3.95
C LEU A 79 1.23 -6.24 3.09
N LEU A 80 1.88 -7.40 2.93
CA LEU A 80 1.33 -8.51 2.15
C LEU A 80 -0.01 -9.00 2.70
N GLY A 81 -0.15 -9.13 4.03
CA GLY A 81 -1.39 -9.54 4.66
C GLY A 81 -2.54 -8.57 4.38
N VAL A 82 -2.32 -7.26 4.57
CA VAL A 82 -3.33 -6.24 4.31
C VAL A 82 -3.65 -6.15 2.81
N LEU A 83 -2.62 -6.18 1.95
CA LEU A 83 -2.76 -6.07 0.50
C LEU A 83 -3.59 -7.22 -0.09
N LEU A 84 -3.25 -8.46 0.25
CA LEU A 84 -3.93 -9.64 -0.28
C LEU A 84 -5.34 -9.80 0.31
N ALA A 85 -5.52 -9.51 1.60
CA ALA A 85 -6.85 -9.50 2.20
C ALA A 85 -7.77 -8.46 1.52
N THR A 86 -7.24 -7.26 1.24
CA THR A 86 -7.99 -6.20 0.55
C THR A 86 -8.28 -6.56 -0.91
N ALA A 87 -7.36 -7.26 -1.59
CA ALA A 87 -7.61 -7.74 -2.96
C ALA A 87 -8.75 -8.78 -3.01
N LEU A 88 -8.86 -9.64 -1.99
CA LEU A 88 -9.95 -10.62 -1.86
C LEU A 88 -11.27 -9.98 -1.42
N GLN A 89 -11.20 -8.98 -0.53
CA GLN A 89 -12.34 -8.30 0.05
C GLN A 89 -12.14 -6.78 -0.03
N PRO A 90 -12.30 -6.18 -1.22
CA PRO A 90 -12.09 -4.76 -1.39
C PRO A 90 -13.12 -3.96 -0.60
N PRO A 91 -12.75 -2.78 -0.06
CA PRO A 91 -13.69 -1.93 0.64
C PRO A 91 -14.84 -1.54 -0.30
N PRO A 92 -16.07 -1.42 0.23
CA PRO A 92 -17.24 -1.10 -0.58
C PRO A 92 -17.03 0.22 -1.32
N SER A 93 -17.34 0.23 -2.63
CA SER A 93 -17.30 1.47 -3.38
C SER A 93 -18.44 2.39 -2.90
N PRO A 94 -18.22 3.71 -2.82
CA PRO A 94 -19.29 4.65 -2.46
C PRO A 94 -20.52 4.51 -3.38
N ILE A 95 -20.31 4.13 -4.64
CA ILE A 95 -21.37 3.90 -5.63
C ILE A 95 -22.15 2.62 -5.31
N GLY A 96 -21.48 1.55 -4.86
CA GLY A 96 -22.13 0.31 -4.46
C GLY A 96 -23.03 0.45 -3.24
N MET A 97 -22.72 1.37 -2.33
CA MET A 97 -23.59 1.68 -1.18
C MET A 97 -24.84 2.48 -1.57
N LEU A 98 -24.77 3.32 -2.61
CA LEU A 98 -25.88 4.13 -3.10
C LEU A 98 -26.93 3.33 -3.89
N LEU A 99 -26.56 2.18 -4.44
CA LEU A 99 -27.47 1.28 -5.19
C LEU A 99 -28.12 0.19 -4.32
N ALA A 100 -27.78 0.14 -3.03
CA ALA A 100 -28.31 -0.83 -2.07
C ALA A 100 -29.55 -0.33 -1.29
N HIS A 101 -30.07 0.85 -1.64
CA HIS A 101 -31.25 1.50 -1.08
C HIS A 101 -32.17 1.95 -2.22
#